data_AF-A0A2V2WFY6-F1
#
_entry.id   AF-A0A2V2WFY6-F1
#
_cell.length_a   1.000
_cell.length_b   1.000
_cell.length_c   1.000
_cell.angle_alpha   90.00
_cell.angle_beta   90.00
_cell.angle_gamma   90.00
#
_symmetry.space_group_name_H-M   'P 1'
#
loop_
_entity.id
_entity.type
_entity.pdbx_description
1 polymer ?
#
loop_
_entity_poly.entity_id
_entity_poly.type
_entity_poly.pdbx_seq_one_letter_code
_entity_poly.pdbx_strand_id
1 'polypeptide(L)'
;MWASRRCDGLLWTERDRKDDAVGRPHRNLIGDDEHVWTDRGVFNIEGGCYAKAIGLNPKTEKDIYDAVRFGAVAENCVLDKRTGEIDFYDESICKNTRVAYPLSHIEGALSKAIAGHPKNVIFLTNDAFGVMPPVARLTSAQAMFWFVMGYTANVQALRLRHAHARPIFSSCFGGPFLVRHRDVLRRAAGGEDAEANSRVWLLNTGYAGGRADRGAKRMPLRVTRAIIDAIHDGTLAGRNTRSTPAGACTSRSTSPKCRSIC
;
A
#
# COMPACT_ATOMS: atom_id res chain seq x y z
N MET A 1 7.35 -11.73 -5.00
CA MET A 1 6.76 -10.73 -5.91
C MET A 1 5.47 -10.22 -5.29
N TRP A 2 5.61 -9.20 -4.47
CA TRP A 2 4.50 -8.31 -4.12
C TRP A 2 4.45 -7.24 -5.21
N ALA A 3 3.27 -6.82 -5.65
CA ALA A 3 3.09 -5.74 -6.61
C ALA A 3 1.84 -4.96 -6.19
N SER A 4 2.01 -3.70 -5.79
CA SER A 4 0.92 -2.84 -5.34
C SER A 4 0.59 -1.81 -6.41
N ARG A 5 -0.58 -1.94 -7.03
CA ARG A 5 -1.02 -1.11 -8.18
C ARG A 5 -1.39 0.35 -7.85
N ARG A 6 -1.20 0.77 -6.61
CA ARG A 6 -1.01 2.16 -6.18
C ARG A 6 0.23 2.16 -5.30
N CYS A 7 0.92 3.28 -5.17
CA CYS A 7 2.01 3.53 -4.22
C CYS A 7 1.61 3.38 -2.73
N ASP A 8 0.64 2.51 -2.42
CA ASP A 8 0.13 2.22 -1.09
C ASP A 8 0.88 1.00 -0.48
N GLY A 9 1.54 0.17 -1.29
CA GLY A 9 2.29 -1.02 -0.89
C GLY A 9 3.79 -0.79 -0.79
N LEU A 10 4.19 0.32 -0.20
CA LEU A 10 5.59 0.58 0.11
C LEU A 10 6.06 -0.43 1.17
N LEU A 11 7.12 -1.19 0.88
CA LEU A 11 7.76 -2.07 1.86
C LEU A 11 8.82 -1.26 2.61
N TRP A 12 8.61 -1.12 3.92
CA TRP A 12 9.45 -0.30 4.78
C TRP A 12 10.14 -1.16 5.83
N THR A 13 11.40 -0.85 6.14
CA THR A 13 12.12 -1.47 7.27
C THR A 13 11.90 -0.72 8.57
N GLU A 14 11.90 -1.45 9.67
CA GLU A 14 12.12 -0.87 11.00
C GLU A 14 13.63 -0.62 11.21
N ARG A 15 13.98 0.61 11.57
CA ARG A 15 15.17 0.92 12.38
C ARG A 15 14.85 2.08 13.31
N ASP A 16 15.34 1.98 14.54
CA ASP A 16 15.31 3.06 15.54
C ASP A 16 16.18 4.22 15.06
N ARG A 17 15.56 5.28 14.52
CA ARG A 17 16.17 6.62 14.60
C ARG A 17 15.58 7.33 15.82
N LYS A 18 16.48 7.78 16.69
CA LYS A 18 16.15 8.76 17.73
C LYS A 18 15.86 10.10 17.07
N ASP A 19 14.71 10.65 17.47
CA ASP A 19 14.40 12.07 17.66
C ASP A 19 14.55 13.02 16.46
N ASP A 20 13.41 13.31 15.82
CA ASP A 20 13.06 14.63 15.28
C ASP A 20 11.62 14.98 15.77
N ALA A 21 11.35 16.28 15.97
CA ALA A 21 10.36 16.87 16.90
C ALA A 21 8.85 16.55 16.75
N VAL A 22 8.43 15.47 16.09
CA VAL A 22 7.01 15.06 15.98
C VAL A 22 6.80 13.54 16.11
N GLY A 23 7.60 12.81 16.89
CA GLY A 23 7.24 11.47 17.42
C GLY A 23 6.60 10.47 16.44
N ARG A 24 6.97 10.50 15.15
CA ARG A 24 6.54 9.53 14.13
C ARG A 24 7.72 8.58 13.87
N PRO A 25 7.51 7.26 13.83
CA PRO A 25 8.54 6.33 13.40
C PRO A 25 8.92 6.63 11.94
N HIS A 26 10.09 7.23 11.71
CA HIS A 26 10.66 7.33 10.38
C HIS A 26 11.15 5.94 9.96
N ARG A 27 10.63 5.44 8.85
CA ARG A 27 11.04 4.15 8.28
C ARG A 27 11.85 4.42 7.03
N ASN A 28 12.81 3.54 6.75
CA ASN A 28 13.62 3.63 5.54
C ASN A 28 12.95 2.84 4.41
N LEU A 29 12.88 3.44 3.22
CA LEU A 29 12.27 2.83 2.05
C LEU A 29 13.17 1.73 1.48
N ILE A 30 12.61 0.54 1.23
CA ILE A 30 13.28 -0.54 0.50
C ILE A 30 12.95 -0.42 -1.00
N GLY A 31 11.66 -0.28 -1.32
CA GLY A 31 11.13 -0.10 -2.67
C GLY A 31 9.61 0.05 -2.63
N ASP A 32 9.00 0.43 -3.76
CA ASP A 32 7.57 0.77 -3.83
C ASP A 32 6.68 -0.27 -4.53
N ASP A 33 7.22 -1.09 -5.44
CA ASP A 33 6.41 -2.09 -6.15
C ASP A 33 6.94 -3.51 -5.98
N GLU A 34 8.14 -3.84 -6.49
CA GLU A 34 8.53 -5.25 -6.67
C GLU A 34 9.62 -5.77 -5.70
N HIS A 35 9.23 -6.70 -4.81
CA HIS A 35 10.17 -7.36 -3.89
C HIS A 35 10.17 -8.89 -3.98
N VAL A 36 11.33 -9.46 -3.64
CA VAL A 36 11.53 -10.90 -3.44
C VAL A 36 11.83 -11.16 -1.96
N TRP A 37 11.22 -12.20 -1.41
CA TRP A 37 11.53 -12.74 -0.09
C TRP A 37 12.36 -14.01 -0.29
N THR A 38 13.49 -14.09 0.40
CA THR A 38 14.45 -15.19 0.43
C THR A 38 14.64 -15.73 1.85
N ASP A 39 15.43 -16.79 1.99
CA ASP A 39 15.92 -17.31 3.27
C ASP A 39 16.71 -16.28 4.10
N ARG A 40 17.15 -15.15 3.50
CA ARG A 40 17.90 -14.09 4.17
C ARG A 40 17.09 -12.83 4.48
N GLY A 41 15.85 -12.75 4.01
CA GLY A 41 15.00 -11.57 4.11
C GLY A 41 14.53 -11.08 2.75
N VAL A 42 14.25 -9.78 2.64
CA VAL A 42 13.63 -9.17 1.45
C VAL A 42 14.61 -8.29 0.68
N PHE A 43 14.49 -8.26 -0.65
CA PHE A 43 15.20 -7.30 -1.48
C PHE A 43 14.30 -6.72 -2.57
N ASN A 44 14.60 -5.48 -2.96
CA ASN A 44 13.95 -4.79 -4.08
C ASN A 44 14.53 -5.28 -5.41
N ILE A 45 13.67 -5.55 -6.38
CA ILE A 45 14.07 -5.87 -7.76
C ILE A 45 14.52 -4.59 -8.50
N GLU A 46 13.99 -3.44 -8.09
CA GLU A 46 14.08 -2.18 -8.82
C GLU A 46 15.19 -1.24 -8.28
N GLY A 47 15.59 -0.27 -9.11
CA GLY A 47 16.51 0.82 -8.74
C GLY A 47 15.83 2.19 -8.58
N GLY A 48 14.50 2.23 -8.68
CA GLY A 48 13.70 3.45 -8.68
C GLY A 48 12.25 3.16 -8.29
N CYS A 49 11.41 4.17 -8.45
CA CYS A 49 9.98 4.08 -8.21
C CYS A 49 9.22 4.58 -9.43
N TYR A 50 8.08 3.94 -9.75
CA TYR A 50 7.21 4.34 -10.85
C TYR A 50 5.83 4.77 -10.31
N ALA A 51 5.83 5.94 -9.68
CA ALA A 51 4.71 6.39 -8.88
C ALA A 51 3.57 7.00 -9.70
N LYS A 52 2.33 6.81 -9.22
CA LYS A 52 1.16 7.50 -9.80
C LYS A 52 1.22 9.00 -9.45
N ALA A 53 1.10 9.85 -10.47
CA ALA A 53 1.28 11.29 -10.34
C ALA A 53 -0.04 12.06 -10.07
N ILE A 54 -1.20 11.51 -10.47
CA ILE A 54 -2.48 12.23 -10.30
C ILE A 54 -2.78 12.54 -8.82
N GLY A 55 -3.03 13.81 -8.54
CA GLY A 55 -3.33 14.35 -7.21
C GLY A 55 -2.12 14.54 -6.29
N LEU A 56 -0.89 14.29 -6.79
CA LEU A 56 0.33 14.46 -6.03
C LEU A 56 0.48 15.92 -5.57
N ASN A 57 0.78 16.11 -4.29
CA ASN A 57 0.94 17.45 -3.73
C ASN A 57 1.89 17.45 -2.51
N PRO A 58 2.58 18.57 -2.25
CA PRO A 58 3.59 18.64 -1.20
C PRO A 58 3.00 18.63 0.22
N LYS A 59 1.68 18.79 0.41
CA LYS A 59 1.06 18.81 1.74
C LYS A 59 0.85 17.40 2.28
N THR A 60 0.44 16.47 1.42
CA THR A 60 0.13 15.10 1.84
C THR A 60 1.19 14.09 1.42
N GLU A 61 1.94 14.31 0.34
CA GLU A 61 2.94 13.38 -0.19
C GLU A 61 4.25 14.10 -0.56
N LYS A 62 4.83 14.85 0.40
CA LYS A 62 6.05 15.65 0.18
C LYS A 62 7.22 14.86 -0.41
N ASP A 63 7.55 13.69 0.14
CA ASP A 63 8.73 12.91 -0.31
C ASP A 63 8.64 12.53 -1.80
N ILE A 64 7.45 12.11 -2.25
CA ILE A 64 7.21 11.75 -3.65
C ILE A 64 7.17 13.00 -4.53
N TYR A 65 6.56 14.08 -4.06
CA TYR A 65 6.51 15.35 -4.78
C TYR A 65 7.92 15.92 -5.03
N ASP A 66 8.75 15.96 -3.99
CA ASP A 66 10.13 16.46 -4.07
C ASP A 66 11.05 15.54 -4.90
N ALA A 67 10.71 14.26 -5.03
CA ALA A 67 11.44 13.32 -5.87
C ALA A 67 11.28 13.60 -7.38
N VAL A 68 10.25 14.35 -7.78
CA VAL A 68 10.02 14.77 -9.17
C VAL A 68 10.88 16.00 -9.47
N ARG A 69 12.15 15.74 -9.74
CA ARG A 69 13.18 16.74 -10.07
C ARG A 69 14.10 16.23 -11.16
N PHE A 70 15.12 17.01 -11.54
CA PHE A 70 16.08 16.61 -12.57
C PHE A 70 16.60 15.18 -12.34
N GLY A 71 16.53 14.34 -13.39
CA GLY A 71 16.80 12.89 -13.32
C GLY A 71 15.52 12.02 -13.23
N ALA A 72 14.37 12.61 -12.89
CA ALA A 72 13.07 11.95 -12.98
C ALA A 72 12.44 12.11 -14.37
N VAL A 73 11.47 11.26 -14.68
CA VAL A 73 10.66 11.29 -15.90
C VAL A 73 9.19 11.46 -15.52
N ALA A 74 8.50 12.42 -16.14
CA ALA A 74 7.05 12.56 -16.04
C ALA A 74 6.38 12.01 -17.30
N GLU A 75 5.45 11.08 -17.14
CA GLU A 75 4.78 10.38 -18.23
C GLU A 75 3.29 10.75 -18.26
N ASN A 76 2.82 11.18 -19.43
CA ASN A 76 1.44 11.62 -19.68
C ASN A 76 0.96 12.75 -18.73
N CYS A 77 1.88 13.51 -18.15
CA CYS A 77 1.59 14.66 -17.31
C CYS A 77 1.52 15.93 -18.17
N VAL A 78 0.59 16.84 -17.83
CA VAL A 78 0.48 18.15 -18.49
C VAL A 78 1.28 19.18 -17.68
N LEU A 79 1.94 20.10 -18.37
CA LEU A 79 2.63 21.23 -17.74
C LEU A 79 1.71 22.46 -17.71
N ASP A 80 1.69 23.17 -16.60
CA ASP A 80 1.06 24.49 -16.51
C ASP A 80 1.84 25.47 -17.41
N LYS A 81 1.14 26.07 -18.37
CA LYS A 81 1.75 26.92 -19.41
C LYS A 81 2.42 28.20 -18.87
N ARG A 82 2.05 28.64 -17.67
CA ARG A 82 2.55 29.87 -17.05
C ARG A 82 3.75 29.61 -16.15
N THR A 83 3.74 28.48 -15.44
CA THR A 83 4.77 28.13 -14.45
C THR A 83 5.81 27.15 -14.97
N GLY A 84 5.46 26.34 -15.97
CA GLY A 84 6.30 25.23 -16.45
C GLY A 84 6.28 24.00 -15.53
N GLU A 85 5.63 24.07 -14.37
CA GLU A 85 5.47 22.97 -13.42
C GLU A 85 4.45 21.95 -13.92
N ILE A 86 4.53 20.72 -13.42
CA ILE A 86 3.53 19.69 -13.71
C ILE A 86 2.21 20.05 -13.02
N ASP A 87 1.12 20.09 -13.78
CA ASP A 87 -0.23 20.08 -13.23
C ASP A 87 -0.62 18.64 -12.88
N PHE A 88 -0.38 18.27 -11.62
CA PHE A 88 -0.71 16.95 -11.09
C PHE A 88 -2.21 16.67 -11.00
N TYR A 89 -3.09 17.61 -11.31
CA TYR A 89 -4.54 17.41 -11.31
C TYR A 89 -5.12 17.27 -12.73
N ASP A 90 -4.35 17.58 -13.76
CA ASP A 90 -4.78 17.44 -15.15
C ASP A 90 -4.74 15.96 -15.59
N GLU A 91 -5.92 15.42 -15.88
CA GLU A 91 -6.13 14.06 -16.40
C GLU A 91 -6.59 14.02 -17.86
N SER A 92 -6.42 15.12 -18.62
CA SER A 92 -6.89 15.29 -19.99
C SER A 92 -6.28 14.28 -20.98
N ILE A 93 -5.01 13.89 -20.76
CA ILE A 93 -4.35 12.81 -21.51
C ILE A 93 -4.83 11.46 -20.99
N CYS A 94 -4.71 11.22 -19.68
CA CYS A 94 -5.16 10.00 -19.03
C CYS A 94 -5.29 10.14 -17.51
N LYS A 95 -6.00 9.20 -16.87
CA LYS A 95 -6.14 9.10 -15.40
C LYS A 95 -5.01 8.33 -14.70
N ASN A 96 -4.03 7.86 -15.48
CA ASN A 96 -2.86 7.09 -15.03
C ASN A 96 -1.56 7.84 -15.37
N THR A 97 -1.53 9.14 -15.06
CA THR A 97 -0.30 9.93 -15.10
C THR A 97 0.72 9.35 -14.13
N ARG A 98 2.00 9.37 -14.50
CA ARG A 98 3.07 8.69 -13.79
C ARG A 98 4.32 9.55 -13.70
N VAL A 99 5.11 9.31 -12.66
CA VAL A 99 6.46 9.84 -12.51
C VAL A 99 7.40 8.69 -12.15
N ALA A 100 8.50 8.58 -12.89
CA ALA A 100 9.57 7.63 -12.61
C ALA A 100 10.78 8.37 -12.04
N TYR A 101 11.32 7.93 -10.91
CA TYR A 101 12.49 8.55 -10.30
C TYR A 101 13.41 7.51 -9.67
N PRO A 102 14.74 7.73 -9.65
CA PRO A 102 15.68 6.87 -8.94
C PRO A 102 15.35 6.79 -7.44
N LEU A 103 15.65 5.65 -6.82
CA LEU A 103 15.37 5.45 -5.39
C LEU A 103 16.13 6.47 -4.52
N SER A 104 17.30 6.93 -4.99
CA SER A 104 18.11 7.97 -4.37
C SER A 104 17.45 9.36 -4.34
N HIS A 105 16.31 9.56 -5.01
CA HIS A 105 15.55 10.80 -4.89
C HIS A 105 14.75 10.86 -3.59
N ILE A 106 14.47 9.72 -2.95
CA ILE A 106 13.74 9.64 -1.69
C ILE A 106 14.72 9.69 -0.52
N GLU A 107 14.54 10.66 0.37
CA GLU A 107 15.31 10.75 1.60
C GLU A 107 15.04 9.54 2.51
N GLY A 108 16.10 8.92 3.04
CA GLY A 108 15.99 7.74 3.88
C GLY A 108 15.77 6.42 3.12
N ALA A 109 15.75 6.43 1.79
CA ALA A 109 15.75 5.18 1.04
C ALA A 109 17.09 4.43 1.18
N LEU A 110 17.02 3.10 1.23
CA LEU A 110 18.20 2.27 1.38
C LEU A 110 19.02 2.23 0.08
N SER A 111 20.30 2.61 0.17
CA SER A 111 21.23 2.53 -0.98
C SER A 111 21.45 1.10 -1.47
N LYS A 112 21.46 0.14 -0.54
CA LYS A 112 21.31 -1.29 -0.82
C LYS A 112 19.92 -1.69 -0.34
N ALA A 113 18.98 -1.79 -1.26
CA ALA A 113 17.56 -2.07 -1.00
C ALA A 113 17.30 -3.52 -0.56
N ILE A 114 17.91 -3.92 0.56
CA ILE A 114 17.87 -5.25 1.16
C ILE A 114 17.57 -5.10 2.65
N ALA A 115 16.74 -5.98 3.20
CA ALA A 115 16.36 -6.00 4.60
C ALA A 115 16.15 -7.43 5.14
N GLY A 116 15.99 -7.55 6.46
CA GLY A 116 15.66 -8.82 7.11
C GLY A 116 14.22 -9.29 6.83
N HIS A 117 13.81 -10.36 7.51
CA HIS A 117 12.47 -10.92 7.33
C HIS A 117 11.34 -9.95 7.75
N PRO A 118 10.22 -9.91 7.01
CA PRO A 118 9.09 -9.04 7.34
C PRO A 118 8.45 -9.45 8.68
N LYS A 119 8.38 -8.53 9.64
CA LYS A 119 7.62 -8.75 10.88
C LYS A 119 6.10 -8.58 10.68
N ASN A 120 5.72 -7.75 9.72
CA ASN A 120 4.34 -7.45 9.37
C ASN A 120 4.15 -7.57 7.85
N VAL A 121 3.06 -8.22 7.45
CA VAL A 121 2.65 -8.44 6.06
C VAL A 121 1.26 -7.80 5.89
N ILE A 122 1.10 -6.85 4.98
CA ILE A 122 -0.14 -6.04 4.89
C ILE A 122 -0.76 -6.16 3.51
N PHE A 123 -1.88 -6.88 3.40
CA PHE A 123 -2.68 -6.90 2.19
C PHE A 123 -3.52 -5.63 2.06
N LEU A 124 -3.40 -4.95 0.93
CA LEU A 124 -4.16 -3.74 0.63
C LEU A 124 -5.34 -4.07 -0.25
N THR A 125 -6.55 -3.78 0.24
CA THR A 125 -7.78 -3.96 -0.52
C THR A 125 -8.43 -2.61 -0.77
N ASN A 126 -8.64 -2.28 -2.04
CA ASN A 126 -9.44 -1.13 -2.44
C ASN A 126 -10.90 -1.57 -2.57
N ASP A 127 -11.59 -1.70 -1.44
CA ASP A 127 -12.98 -2.16 -1.43
C ASP A 127 -13.93 -1.06 -1.92
N ALA A 128 -14.54 -1.27 -3.10
CA ALA A 128 -15.52 -0.36 -3.67
C ALA A 128 -16.94 -0.55 -3.09
N PHE A 129 -17.22 -1.66 -2.40
CA PHE A 129 -18.50 -1.89 -1.74
C PHE A 129 -18.57 -1.23 -0.35
N GLY A 130 -17.43 -0.97 0.27
CA GLY A 130 -17.32 -0.32 1.59
C GLY A 130 -17.82 -1.18 2.74
N VAL A 131 -17.64 -2.49 2.61
CA VAL A 131 -18.00 -3.53 3.58
C VAL A 131 -16.79 -4.02 4.38
N MET A 132 -15.58 -3.87 3.84
CA MET A 132 -14.34 -4.29 4.48
C MET A 132 -14.00 -3.37 5.65
N PRO A 133 -13.60 -3.93 6.80
CA PRO A 133 -13.17 -3.10 7.93
C PRO A 133 -11.93 -2.28 7.56
N PRO A 134 -11.68 -1.15 8.25
CA PRO A 134 -10.46 -0.36 8.01
C PRO A 134 -9.20 -1.19 8.16
N VAL A 135 -9.14 -2.05 9.18
CA VAL A 135 -8.04 -2.99 9.39
C VAL A 135 -8.53 -4.28 10.02
N ALA A 136 -7.94 -5.40 9.64
CA ALA A 136 -8.14 -6.68 10.29
C ALA A 136 -6.84 -7.47 10.46
N ARG A 137 -6.67 -8.11 11.61
CA ARG A 137 -5.59 -9.08 11.82
C ARG A 137 -6.07 -10.45 11.33
N LEU A 138 -5.29 -11.08 10.46
CA LEU A 138 -5.63 -12.36 9.86
C LEU A 138 -4.98 -13.52 10.61
N THR A 139 -5.70 -14.62 10.74
CA THR A 139 -5.08 -15.92 11.07
C THR A 139 -4.29 -16.45 9.88
N SER A 140 -3.39 -17.42 10.07
CA SER A 140 -2.63 -18.01 8.95
C SER A 140 -3.53 -18.59 7.86
N ALA A 141 -4.66 -19.21 8.23
CA ALA A 141 -5.65 -19.71 7.27
C ALA A 141 -6.31 -18.58 6.48
N GLN A 142 -6.69 -17.49 7.16
CA GLN A 142 -7.26 -16.30 6.50
C GLN A 142 -6.23 -15.61 5.61
N ALA A 143 -4.98 -15.50 6.05
CA ALA A 143 -3.89 -14.92 5.27
C ALA A 143 -3.74 -15.62 3.93
N MET A 144 -3.67 -16.96 3.93
CA MET A 144 -3.59 -17.74 2.70
C MET A 144 -4.84 -17.58 1.83
N PHE A 145 -6.03 -17.57 2.42
CA PHE A 145 -7.27 -17.33 1.68
C PHE A 145 -7.27 -15.96 0.98
N TRP A 146 -7.02 -14.89 1.74
CA TRP A 146 -7.04 -13.51 1.23
C TRP A 146 -5.93 -13.27 0.21
N PHE A 147 -4.76 -13.86 0.39
CA PHE A 147 -3.65 -13.80 -0.57
C PHE A 147 -4.05 -14.40 -1.92
N VAL A 148 -4.61 -15.61 -1.92
CA VAL A 148 -4.98 -16.33 -3.15
C VAL A 148 -6.17 -15.68 -3.85
N MET A 149 -7.14 -15.19 -3.07
CA MET A 149 -8.32 -14.49 -3.59
C MET A 149 -7.95 -13.13 -4.20
N GLY A 150 -7.13 -12.35 -3.49
CA GLY A 150 -6.64 -11.05 -3.95
C GLY A 150 -7.77 -10.06 -4.29
N TYR A 151 -8.77 -9.98 -3.43
CA TYR A 151 -9.89 -9.06 -3.59
C TYR A 151 -9.43 -7.60 -3.46
N THR A 152 -9.69 -6.80 -4.49
CA THR A 152 -9.43 -5.36 -4.52
C THR A 152 -10.33 -4.70 -5.58
N ALA A 153 -10.08 -3.46 -5.95
CA ALA A 153 -10.72 -2.84 -7.11
C ALA A 153 -9.69 -2.30 -8.08
N ASN A 154 -9.93 -2.52 -9.38
CA ASN A 154 -9.09 -1.98 -10.44
C ASN A 154 -9.32 -0.47 -10.55
N VAL A 155 -8.25 0.28 -10.30
CA VAL A 155 -8.22 1.73 -10.39
C VAL A 155 -7.68 2.07 -11.76
N GLN A 156 -8.56 2.00 -12.76
CA GLN A 156 -8.35 2.46 -14.13
C GLN A 156 -6.89 2.55 -14.57
N ALA A 157 -6.26 1.39 -14.73
CA ALA A 157 -5.13 1.26 -15.62
C ALA A 157 -5.58 0.47 -16.85
N LEU A 158 -5.60 1.17 -17.99
CA LEU A 158 -5.24 0.70 -19.34
C LEU A 158 -6.31 0.44 -20.41
N ARG A 159 -7.59 0.12 -20.18
CA ARG A 159 -8.44 -0.31 -21.33
C ARG A 159 -9.91 0.11 -21.45
N LEU A 160 -10.60 0.66 -20.45
CA LEU A 160 -12.05 0.85 -20.54
C LEU A 160 -12.57 2.17 -19.95
N ARG A 161 -13.40 2.86 -20.74
CA ARG A 161 -14.05 4.16 -20.54
C ARG A 161 -15.13 4.21 -19.43
N HIS A 162 -14.97 3.50 -18.31
CA HIS A 162 -15.97 3.48 -17.23
C HIS A 162 -15.53 4.32 -16.04
N ALA A 163 -16.37 5.21 -15.54
CA ALA A 163 -16.05 6.24 -14.53
C ALA A 163 -15.73 5.74 -13.10
N HIS A 164 -16.09 4.51 -12.74
CA HIS A 164 -15.99 4.01 -11.34
C HIS A 164 -15.03 2.82 -11.20
N ALA A 165 -14.38 2.71 -10.03
CA ALA A 165 -13.53 1.58 -9.67
C ALA A 165 -14.33 0.27 -9.68
N ARG A 166 -13.85 -0.75 -10.41
CA ARG A 166 -14.54 -2.04 -10.51
C ARG A 166 -13.92 -3.05 -9.54
N PRO A 167 -14.72 -3.69 -8.67
CA PRO A 167 -14.27 -4.82 -7.87
C PRO A 167 -13.65 -5.92 -8.75
N ILE A 168 -12.54 -6.48 -8.31
CA ILE A 168 -11.81 -7.54 -9.00
C ILE A 168 -11.17 -8.49 -7.99
N PHE A 169 -11.05 -9.76 -8.38
CA PHE A 169 -10.23 -10.75 -7.70
C PHE A 169 -8.95 -10.96 -8.52
N SER A 170 -7.85 -10.36 -8.08
CA SER A 170 -6.55 -10.47 -8.73
C SER A 170 -5.65 -11.33 -7.87
N SER A 171 -5.50 -12.61 -8.23
CA SER A 171 -4.75 -13.59 -7.43
C SER A 171 -3.39 -13.06 -6.98
N CYS A 172 -3.05 -13.28 -5.71
CA CYS A 172 -1.81 -12.81 -5.08
C CYS A 172 -1.63 -11.28 -5.17
N PHE A 173 -2.71 -10.53 -5.36
CA PHE A 173 -2.74 -9.07 -5.63
C PHE A 173 -1.96 -8.63 -6.90
N GLY A 174 -1.49 -9.59 -7.70
CA GLY A 174 -0.60 -9.37 -8.85
C GLY A 174 -0.95 -10.24 -10.05
N GLY A 175 -2.21 -10.68 -10.19
CA GLY A 175 -2.67 -11.68 -11.16
C GLY A 175 -2.06 -11.57 -12.58
N PRO A 176 -2.08 -10.38 -13.22
CA PRO A 176 -1.49 -10.19 -14.55
C PRO A 176 0.02 -10.41 -14.68
N PHE A 177 0.76 -10.52 -13.57
CA PHE A 177 2.21 -10.74 -13.54
C PHE A 177 2.58 -12.16 -13.10
N LEU A 178 1.60 -13.00 -12.78
CA LEU A 178 1.86 -14.36 -12.30
C LEU A 178 2.25 -15.28 -13.46
N VAL A 179 3.47 -15.81 -13.41
CA VAL A 179 3.96 -16.84 -14.34
C VAL A 179 3.56 -18.25 -13.89
N ARG A 180 3.52 -18.49 -12.57
CA ARG A 180 3.17 -19.78 -11.97
C ARG A 180 1.73 -19.77 -11.47
N HIS A 181 1.15 -20.96 -11.34
CA HIS A 181 -0.17 -21.10 -10.72
C HIS A 181 -0.17 -20.60 -9.27
N ARG A 182 -1.28 -20.00 -8.84
CA ARG A 182 -1.45 -19.40 -7.50
C ARG A 182 -1.11 -20.35 -6.35
N ASP A 183 -1.33 -21.66 -6.52
CA ASP A 183 -1.05 -22.65 -5.47
C ASP A 183 0.44 -22.88 -5.22
N VAL A 184 1.28 -22.62 -6.24
CA VAL A 184 2.74 -22.65 -6.06
C VAL A 184 3.15 -21.48 -5.16
N LEU A 185 2.61 -20.29 -5.43
CA LEU A 185 2.89 -19.08 -4.64
C LEU A 185 2.31 -19.17 -3.23
N ARG A 186 1.14 -19.78 -3.06
CA ARG A 186 0.53 -20.05 -1.75
C ARG A 186 1.46 -20.88 -0.86
N ARG A 187 2.08 -21.93 -1.42
CA ARG A 187 3.00 -22.79 -0.67
C ARG A 187 4.28 -22.06 -0.28
N ALA A 188 4.84 -21.24 -1.18
CA ALA A 188 6.02 -20.44 -0.87
C ALA A 188 5.74 -19.41 0.23
N ALA A 189 4.67 -18.61 0.08
CA ALA A 189 4.30 -17.59 1.07
C ALA A 189 3.96 -18.20 2.43
N GLY A 190 3.25 -19.33 2.47
CA GLY A 190 2.92 -20.01 3.72
C GLY A 190 4.14 -20.57 4.46
N GLY A 191 5.20 -20.96 3.75
CA GLY A 191 6.47 -21.37 4.37
C GLY A 191 7.23 -20.19 4.97
N GLU A 192 7.38 -19.11 4.19
CA GLU A 192 8.06 -17.89 4.60
C GLU A 192 7.41 -17.22 5.83
N ASP A 193 6.09 -17.08 5.83
CA ASP A 193 5.33 -16.48 6.94
C ASP A 193 5.48 -17.29 8.24
N ALA A 194 5.48 -18.62 8.13
CA ALA A 194 5.58 -19.52 9.28
C ALA A 194 6.98 -19.48 9.91
N GLU A 195 8.03 -19.46 9.09
CA GLU A 195 9.41 -19.40 9.55
C GLU A 195 9.76 -18.05 10.18
N ALA A 196 9.23 -16.95 9.64
CA ALA A 196 9.52 -15.60 10.13
C ALA A 196 8.60 -15.11 11.27
N ASN A 197 7.56 -15.88 11.64
CA ASN A 197 6.55 -15.49 12.62
C ASN A 197 5.90 -14.12 12.30
N SER A 198 5.62 -13.90 11.02
CA SER A 198 5.08 -12.64 10.50
C SER A 198 3.61 -12.47 10.88
N ARG A 199 3.22 -11.24 11.23
CA ARG A 199 1.81 -10.89 11.46
C ARG A 199 1.17 -10.40 10.17
N VAL A 200 0.07 -11.04 9.77
CA VAL A 200 -0.63 -10.68 8.53
C VAL A 200 -1.86 -9.81 8.81
N TRP A 201 -1.99 -8.74 8.03
CA TRP A 201 -3.03 -7.72 8.16
C TRP A 201 -3.74 -7.52 6.83
N LEU A 202 -5.02 -7.15 6.89
CA LEU A 202 -5.81 -6.71 5.76
C LEU A 202 -6.27 -5.26 6.01
N LEU A 203 -5.92 -4.35 5.11
CA LEU A 203 -6.14 -2.91 5.25
C LEU A 203 -7.00 -2.40 4.09
N ASN A 204 -8.15 -1.81 4.41
CA ASN A 204 -9.04 -1.22 3.42
C ASN A 204 -8.57 0.20 3.04
N THR A 205 -8.12 0.37 1.81
CA THR A 205 -7.72 1.67 1.22
C THR A 205 -8.74 2.19 0.20
N GLY A 206 -9.89 1.51 0.11
CA GLY A 206 -11.04 1.84 -0.72
C GLY A 206 -12.02 2.74 0.01
N TYR A 207 -13.28 2.32 0.09
CA TYR A 207 -14.39 3.13 0.57
C TYR A 207 -14.89 2.65 1.94
N ALA A 208 -15.56 3.54 2.69
CA ALA A 208 -16.14 3.23 3.99
C ALA A 208 -17.52 3.86 4.16
N GLY A 209 -18.38 3.23 4.96
CA GLY A 209 -19.72 3.72 5.28
C GLY A 209 -20.72 3.61 4.12
N GLY A 210 -20.38 2.88 3.05
CA GLY A 210 -21.24 2.68 1.89
C GLY A 210 -20.44 2.38 0.62
N ARG A 211 -21.18 2.20 -0.48
CA ARG A 211 -20.61 1.86 -1.79
C ARG A 211 -20.09 3.10 -2.53
N ALA A 212 -18.99 2.93 -3.26
CA ALA A 212 -18.39 3.98 -4.09
C ALA A 212 -19.36 4.54 -5.14
N ASP A 213 -20.16 3.66 -5.77
CA ASP A 213 -21.17 4.02 -6.78
C ASP A 213 -22.41 4.73 -6.20
N ARG A 214 -22.50 4.84 -4.87
CA ARG A 214 -23.56 5.59 -4.16
C ARG A 214 -23.02 6.82 -3.44
N GLY A 215 -21.84 7.31 -3.83
CA GLY A 215 -21.25 8.53 -3.28
C GLY A 215 -20.58 8.37 -1.92
N ALA A 216 -20.29 7.14 -1.49
CA ALA A 216 -19.51 6.92 -0.27
C ALA A 216 -18.12 7.56 -0.40
N LYS A 217 -17.56 7.95 0.74
CA LYS A 217 -16.23 8.56 0.78
C LYS A 217 -15.15 7.48 0.82
N ARG A 218 -14.04 7.77 0.16
CA ARG A 218 -12.82 6.95 0.25
C ARG A 218 -12.27 7.04 1.68
N MET A 219 -11.62 5.97 2.15
CA MET A 219 -10.90 5.95 3.41
C MET A 219 -9.91 7.12 3.46
N PRO A 220 -9.97 8.00 4.47
CA PRO A 220 -9.06 9.12 4.56
C PRO A 220 -7.61 8.64 4.73
N LEU A 221 -6.69 9.20 3.95
CA LEU A 221 -5.26 8.82 4.02
C LEU A 221 -4.67 8.95 5.43
N ARG A 222 -5.14 9.94 6.20
CA ARG A 222 -4.77 10.12 7.62
C ARG A 222 -5.12 8.90 8.48
N VAL A 223 -6.26 8.27 8.22
CA VAL A 223 -6.72 7.06 8.94
C VAL A 223 -5.84 5.88 8.56
N THR A 224 -5.61 5.66 7.27
CA THR A 224 -4.75 4.58 6.78
C THR A 224 -3.32 4.69 7.32
N ARG A 225 -2.74 5.89 7.33
CA ARG A 225 -1.41 6.15 7.92
C ARG A 225 -1.39 5.86 9.42
N ALA A 226 -2.40 6.31 10.17
CA ALA A 226 -2.48 6.04 11.61
C ALA A 226 -2.61 4.54 11.92
N ILE A 227 -3.28 3.78 11.06
CA ILE A 227 -3.35 2.31 11.18
C ILE A 227 -1.98 1.69 10.92
N ILE A 228 -1.28 2.10 9.87
CA ILE A 228 0.07 1.60 9.54
C ILE A 228 1.03 1.91 10.69
N ASP A 229 1.01 3.13 11.23
CA ASP A 229 1.79 3.52 12.41
C ASP A 229 1.48 2.59 13.59
N ALA A 230 0.21 2.27 13.82
CA ALA A 230 -0.26 1.41 14.91
C ALA A 230 0.04 -0.10 14.70
N ILE A 231 0.26 -0.54 13.46
CA ILE A 231 0.78 -1.87 13.14
C ILE A 231 2.27 -1.94 13.51
N HIS A 232 3.03 -0.93 13.12
CA HIS A 232 4.48 -0.87 13.35
C HIS A 232 4.87 -0.66 14.81
N ASP A 233 4.16 0.22 15.53
CA ASP A 233 4.42 0.46 16.96
C ASP A 233 3.92 -0.70 17.87
N GLY A 234 3.24 -1.70 17.30
CA GLY A 234 2.72 -2.86 18.01
C GLY A 234 1.43 -2.61 18.80
N THR A 235 0.88 -1.39 18.80
CA THR A 235 -0.33 -1.05 19.57
C THR A 235 -1.56 -1.83 19.10
N LEU A 236 -1.61 -2.26 17.84
CA LEU A 236 -2.67 -3.15 17.33
C LEU A 236 -2.42 -4.64 17.65
N ALA A 237 -1.18 -5.05 17.93
CA ALA A 237 -0.85 -6.46 18.16
C ALA A 237 -1.41 -6.98 19.49
N GLY A 238 -1.47 -6.13 20.52
CA GLY A 238 -1.89 -6.49 21.89
C GLY A 238 -3.37 -6.25 22.22
N ARG A 239 -4.23 -5.91 21.25
CA ARG A 239 -5.62 -5.51 21.51
C ARG A 239 -6.63 -6.63 21.24
N ASN A 240 -7.70 -6.64 22.04
CA ASN A 240 -8.84 -7.53 21.84
C ASN A 240 -9.51 -7.24 20.48
N THR A 241 -9.60 -8.28 19.67
CA THR A 241 -10.27 -8.26 18.36
C THR A 241 -11.71 -8.76 18.48
N ARG A 242 -12.64 -8.16 17.72
CA ARG A 242 -14.00 -8.67 17.55
C ARG A 242 -14.12 -9.29 16.17
N SER A 243 -14.70 -10.49 16.10
CA SER A 243 -15.05 -11.11 14.82
C SER A 243 -16.13 -10.29 14.12
N THR A 244 -15.89 -9.90 12.87
CA THR A 244 -16.92 -9.32 12.02
C THR A 244 -17.64 -10.40 11.21
N PRO A 245 -18.90 -10.17 10.78
CA PRO A 245 -19.62 -11.11 9.91
C PRO A 245 -18.91 -11.41 8.59
N ALA A 246 -18.06 -10.49 8.11
CA ALA A 246 -17.23 -10.67 6.92
C ALA A 246 -15.96 -11.54 7.16
N GLY A 247 -15.84 -12.16 8.33
CA GLY A 247 -14.74 -13.05 8.67
C GLY A 247 -13.43 -12.35 9.03
N ALA A 248 -13.45 -11.05 9.31
CA ALA A 248 -12.27 -10.24 9.61
C ALA A 248 -12.26 -9.78 11.08
N CYS A 249 -11.17 -9.96 11.81
CA CYS A 249 -11.06 -9.57 13.22
C CYS A 249 -10.65 -8.09 13.35
N THR A 250 -11.56 -7.23 13.83
CA THR A 250 -11.30 -5.80 14.04
C THR A 250 -10.89 -5.52 15.48
N SER A 251 -9.77 -4.82 15.69
CA SER A 251 -9.37 -4.36 17.02
C SER A 251 -10.09 -3.06 17.38
N ARG A 252 -10.82 -3.00 18.50
CA ARG A 252 -11.30 -1.70 19.02
C ARG A 252 -10.10 -0.88 19.49
N SER A 253 -9.95 0.33 18.95
CA SER A 253 -8.95 1.26 19.46
C SER A 253 -9.54 2.25 20.47
N THR A 254 -8.99 2.28 21.68
CA THR A 254 -9.23 3.33 22.69
C THR A 254 -8.29 4.54 22.55
N SER A 255 -7.28 4.48 21.66
CA SER A 255 -6.39 5.63 21.36
C SER A 255 -7.21 6.83 20.88
N PRO A 256 -6.98 8.04 21.42
CA PRO A 256 -7.69 9.25 20.99
C PRO A 256 -7.64 9.47 19.46
N LYS A 257 -6.55 9.05 18.80
CA LYS A 257 -6.37 9.15 17.34
C LYS A 257 -7.21 8.15 16.53
N CYS A 258 -7.66 7.07 17.17
CA CYS A 258 -8.30 5.93 16.51
C CYS A 258 -9.71 5.60 17.06
N ARG A 259 -10.25 6.40 18.00
CA ARG A 259 -11.63 6.27 18.49
C ARG A 259 -12.69 6.50 17.40
N SER A 260 -12.32 7.13 16.29
CA SER A 260 -13.20 7.31 15.13
C SER A 260 -13.02 6.24 14.05
N ILE A 261 -12.24 5.17 14.31
CA ILE A 261 -11.80 4.19 13.29
C ILE A 261 -12.57 2.85 13.41
N CYS A 262 -13.39 2.65 14.44
CA CYS A 262 -14.18 1.41 14.63
C CYS A 262 -15.61 1.69 15.05
#